data_AF-A0A968EXL2-F1
#
_entry.id   AF-A0A968EXL2-F1
#
_cell.length_a   1.000
_cell.length_b   1.000
_cell.length_c   1.000
_cell.angle_alpha   90.00
_cell.angle_beta   90.00
_cell.angle_gamma   90.00
#
_symmetry.space_group_name_H-M   'P 1'
#
loop_
_entity.id
_entity.type
_entity.pdbx_description
1 polymer ?
#
loop_
_entity_poly.entity_id
_entity_poly.type
_entity_poly.pdbx_seq_one_letter_code
_entity_poly.pdbx_strand_id
1 'polypeptide(L)'
;LWDGAEAALVFSSGMAAIATTLLTFLRPGDAIVHSDPVYGGTEFLLFKILPQFGVQRFGFRAGDEGGLERAVEEARKEGPLKVI
;
A
#
# COMPACT_ATOMS: atom_id res chain seq x y z
N LEU A 1 6.93 -1.03 -22.89
CA LEU A 1 6.28 -1.50 -21.67
C LEU A 1 5.26 -2.55 -22.07
N TRP A 2 5.49 -3.81 -21.71
CA TRP A 2 4.68 -4.95 -22.19
C TRP A 2 3.24 -4.93 -21.65
N ASP A 3 3.03 -4.17 -20.58
CA ASP A 3 1.79 -3.89 -19.87
C ASP A 3 1.07 -2.62 -20.37
N GLY A 4 1.59 -1.94 -21.40
CA GLY A 4 0.97 -0.71 -21.95
C GLY A 4 1.17 0.54 -21.09
N ALA A 5 2.07 0.50 -20.10
CA ALA A 5 2.38 1.66 -19.27
C ALA A 5 3.04 2.81 -20.08
N GLU A 6 2.78 4.06 -19.67
CA GLU A 6 3.35 5.28 -20.28
C GLU A 6 4.87 5.36 -20.04
N ALA A 7 5.32 4.98 -18.85
CA ALA A 7 6.71 5.00 -18.43
C ALA A 7 7.03 3.85 -17.45
N ALA A 8 8.32 3.52 -17.34
CA ALA A 8 8.83 2.51 -16.40
C ALA A 8 10.09 2.99 -15.71
N LEU A 9 10.30 2.47 -14.50
CA LEU A 9 11.51 2.65 -13.71
C LEU A 9 12.11 1.28 -13.37
N VAL A 10 13.43 1.17 -13.45
CA VAL A 10 14.17 -0.03 -13.05
C VAL A 10 14.79 0.22 -11.68
N PHE A 11 14.64 -0.75 -10.78
CA PHE A 11 15.13 -0.70 -9.41
C PHE A 11 16.11 -1.84 -9.13
N SER A 12 16.91 -1.71 -8.07
CA SER A 12 17.87 -2.74 -7.65
C SER A 12 17.22 -4.02 -7.13
N SER A 13 15.94 -3.97 -6.72
CA SER A 13 15.15 -5.12 -6.29
C SER A 13 13.64 -4.82 -6.34
N GLY A 14 12.82 -5.86 -6.20
CA GLY A 14 11.36 -5.70 -6.07
C GLY A 14 10.96 -4.89 -4.82
N MET A 15 11.65 -5.09 -3.69
CA MET A 15 11.39 -4.30 -2.48
C MET A 15 11.79 -2.83 -2.64
N ALA A 16 12.85 -2.54 -3.40
CA ALA A 16 13.19 -1.16 -3.73
C ALA A 16 12.07 -0.50 -4.56
N ALA A 17 11.52 -1.21 -5.56
CA ALA A 17 10.38 -0.71 -6.35
C ALA A 17 9.14 -0.43 -5.46
N ILE A 18 8.76 -1.38 -4.59
CA ILE A 18 7.62 -1.26 -3.69
C ILE A 18 7.83 -0.11 -2.70
N ALA A 19 8.95 -0.10 -1.98
CA ALA A 19 9.23 0.90 -0.97
C ALA A 19 9.33 2.31 -1.56
N THR A 20 10.02 2.48 -2.70
CA THR A 20 10.11 3.78 -3.37
C THR A 20 8.73 4.25 -3.83
N THR A 21 7.89 3.37 -4.37
CA THR A 21 6.53 3.72 -4.79
C THR A 21 5.71 4.21 -3.60
N LEU A 22 5.67 3.44 -2.51
CA LEU A 22 4.89 3.78 -1.31
C LEU A 22 5.38 5.09 -0.68
N LEU A 23 6.69 5.26 -0.50
CA LEU A 23 7.27 6.47 0.09
C LEU A 23 7.15 7.71 -0.81
N THR A 24 7.02 7.53 -2.13
CA THR A 24 6.80 8.64 -3.05
C THR A 24 5.43 9.29 -2.79
N PHE A 25 4.38 8.49 -2.60
CA PHE A 25 3.00 8.98 -2.50
C PHE A 25 2.50 9.19 -1.07
N LEU A 26 3.01 8.43 -0.10
CA LEU A 26 2.53 8.48 1.28
C LEU A 26 3.28 9.51 2.11
N ARG A 27 2.55 10.21 2.97
CA ARG A 27 3.05 11.16 3.96
C ARG A 27 2.47 10.82 5.35
N PRO A 28 3.06 11.32 6.44
CA PRO A 28 2.48 11.17 7.77
C PRO A 28 1.02 11.67 7.79
N GLY A 29 0.12 10.86 8.35
CA GLY A 29 -1.33 11.11 8.36
C GLY A 29 -2.10 10.51 7.19
N ASP A 30 -1.43 10.00 6.15
CA ASP A 30 -2.11 9.29 5.06
C ASP A 30 -2.46 7.85 5.43
N ALA A 31 -3.42 7.30 4.69
CA ALA A 31 -3.84 5.90 4.79
C ALA A 31 -3.52 5.11 3.51
N ILE A 32 -3.23 3.82 3.69
CA ILE A 32 -3.08 2.82 2.63
C ILE A 32 -4.01 1.63 2.87
N VAL A 33 -4.68 1.17 1.82
CA VAL A 33 -5.38 -0.12 1.81
C VAL A 33 -4.48 -1.18 1.16
N HIS A 34 -4.56 -2.43 1.62
CA HIS A 34 -3.86 -3.56 1.00
C HIS A 34 -4.68 -4.85 1.12
N SER A 35 -4.49 -5.78 0.19
CA SER A 35 -5.03 -7.14 0.30
C SER A 35 -4.17 -8.01 1.22
N ASP A 36 -4.74 -9.06 1.79
CA ASP A 36 -4.05 -10.12 2.53
C ASP A 36 -4.30 -11.50 1.87
N PRO A 37 -3.28 -12.36 1.75
CA PRO A 37 -1.89 -12.12 2.11
C PRO A 37 -1.12 -11.31 1.05
N VAL A 38 -0.14 -10.53 1.49
CA VAL A 38 0.88 -9.90 0.64
C VAL A 38 2.24 -10.57 0.83
N TYR A 39 3.16 -10.34 -0.11
CA TYR A 39 4.55 -10.79 0.02
C TYR A 39 5.13 -10.36 1.38
N GLY A 40 5.80 -11.27 2.10
CA GLY A 40 6.21 -11.04 3.50
C GLY A 40 7.12 -9.83 3.71
N GLY A 41 7.96 -9.46 2.73
CA GLY A 41 8.74 -8.22 2.81
C GLY A 41 7.85 -6.95 2.77
N THR A 42 6.77 -6.99 1.99
CA THR A 42 5.77 -5.92 1.91
C THR A 42 4.92 -5.87 3.19
N GLU A 43 4.54 -7.03 3.73
CA GLU A 43 3.87 -7.10 5.04
C GLU A 43 4.73 -6.45 6.12
N PHE A 44 6.01 -6.78 6.19
CA PHE A 44 6.94 -6.16 7.15
C PHE A 44 7.02 -4.64 6.96
N LEU A 45 7.14 -4.17 5.71
CA LEU A 45 7.14 -2.73 5.38
C LEU A 45 5.85 -2.04 5.87
N LEU A 46 4.69 -2.59 5.53
CA LEU A 46 3.38 -2.05 5.91
C LEU A 46 3.14 -2.07 7.42
N PHE A 47 3.54 -3.13 8.12
CA PHE A 47 3.14 -3.38 9.51
C PHE A 47 4.16 -2.86 10.52
N LYS A 48 5.43 -2.78 10.14
CA LYS A 48 6.53 -2.42 11.06
C LYS A 48 7.17 -1.11 10.70
N ILE A 49 7.25 -0.74 9.43
CA ILE A 49 8.04 0.42 8.99
C ILE A 49 7.15 1.63 8.75
N LEU A 50 6.12 1.54 7.91
CA LEU A 50 5.23 2.66 7.59
C LEU A 50 4.54 3.31 8.80
N PRO A 51 4.13 2.59 9.86
CA PRO A 51 3.57 3.22 11.06
C PRO A 51 4.56 4.14 11.76
N GLN A 52 5.87 3.90 11.65
CA GLN A 52 6.90 4.80 12.20
C GLN A 52 6.98 6.13 11.45
N PHE A 53 6.49 6.15 10.20
CA PHE A 53 6.33 7.37 9.40
C PHE A 53 4.92 7.98 9.54
N GLY A 54 4.11 7.51 10.49
CA GLY A 54 2.76 8.02 10.73
C GLY A 54 1.74 7.66 9.65
N VAL A 55 2.00 6.61 8.87
CA VAL A 55 1.07 6.11 7.83
C VAL A 55 0.22 4.98 8.41
N GLN A 56 -1.09 5.07 8.20
CA GLN A 56 -2.06 4.07 8.67
C GLN A 56 -2.36 3.03 7.59
N ARG A 57 -2.58 1.77 7.97
CA ARG A 57 -2.83 0.66 7.04
C ARG A 57 -4.16 -0.05 7.32
N PHE A 58 -4.86 -0.44 6.27
CA PHE A 58 -6.14 -1.14 6.33
C PHE A 58 -6.11 -2.36 5.41
N GLY A 59 -6.31 -3.54 5.97
CA GLY A 59 -6.21 -4.82 5.26
C GLY A 59 -7.58 -5.41 4.93
N PHE A 60 -7.69 -6.11 3.79
CA PHE A 60 -8.83 -6.97 3.47
C PHE A 60 -8.35 -8.31 2.92
N ARG A 61 -9.09 -9.40 3.12
CA ARG A 61 -8.67 -10.71 2.59
C ARG A 61 -8.94 -10.79 1.09
N ALA A 62 -7.98 -11.33 0.33
CA ALA A 62 -8.20 -11.65 -1.07
C ALA A 62 -9.36 -12.64 -1.22
N GLY A 63 -10.31 -12.32 -2.10
CA GLY A 63 -11.53 -13.11 -2.28
C GLY A 63 -12.64 -12.82 -1.26
N ASP A 64 -12.44 -11.89 -0.32
CA ASP A 64 -13.51 -11.38 0.54
C ASP A 64 -14.42 -10.41 -0.23
N GLU A 65 -15.64 -10.83 -0.50
CA GLU A 65 -16.64 -10.01 -1.19
C GLU A 65 -17.03 -8.79 -0.33
N GLY A 66 -16.87 -7.60 -0.90
CA GLY A 66 -17.05 -6.34 -0.18
C GLY A 66 -15.93 -5.97 0.79
N GLY A 67 -14.87 -6.79 0.91
CA GLY A 67 -13.77 -6.56 1.85
C GLY A 67 -12.99 -5.29 1.53
N LEU A 68 -12.76 -5.04 0.24
CA LEU A 68 -12.08 -3.84 -0.25
C LEU A 68 -12.88 -2.58 0.10
N GLU A 69 -14.18 -2.57 -0.17
CA GLU A 69 -15.07 -1.43 0.08
C GLU A 69 -15.10 -1.06 1.57
N ARG A 70 -15.19 -2.07 2.45
CA ARG A 70 -15.10 -1.89 3.90
C ARG A 70 -13.76 -1.28 4.32
N ALA A 71 -12.65 -1.83 3.81
CA ALA A 71 -11.32 -1.32 4.13
C ALA A 71 -11.10 0.13 3.65
N VAL A 72 -11.63 0.48 2.48
CA VAL A 72 -11.59 1.84 1.94
C VAL A 72 -12.42 2.80 2.78
N GLU A 73 -13.60 2.39 3.25
CA GLU A 73 -14.45 3.21 4.12
C GLU A 73 -13.76 3.51 5.45
N GLU A 74 -13.18 2.50 6.10
CA GLU A 74 -12.42 2.67 7.35
C GLU A 74 -11.18 3.55 7.14
N ALA A 75 -10.41 3.32 6.07
CA ALA A 75 -9.22 4.11 5.77
C ALA A 75 -9.51 5.61 5.62
N ARG A 76 -10.65 5.96 5.00
CA ARG A 76 -11.06 7.36 4.78
C ARG A 76 -11.48 8.08 6.07
N LYS A 77 -11.84 7.35 7.13
CA LYS A 77 -12.14 7.94 8.45
C LYS A 77 -10.88 8.42 9.16
N GLU A 78 -9.74 7.79 8.85
CA GLU A 78 -8.48 7.96 9.55
C GLU A 78 -7.53 8.96 8.86
N GLY A 79 -7.63 9.12 7.54
CA GLY A 79 -6.85 10.11 6.80
C GLY A 79 -7.06 10.06 5.29
N PRO A 80 -6.33 10.89 4.53
CA PRO A 80 -6.36 10.84 3.07
C PRO A 80 -5.87 9.48 2.56
N LEU A 81 -6.73 8.75 1.87
CA LEU A 81 -6.38 7.49 1.21
C LEU A 81 -5.58 7.78 -0.06
N LYS A 82 -4.30 7.38 -0.10
CA LYS A 82 -3.39 7.66 -1.24
C LYS A 82 -3.06 6.45 -2.08
N VAL A 83 -3.13 5.25 -1.49
CA VAL A 83 -2.73 3.99 -2.13
C VAL A 83 -3.73 2.91 -1.72
N ILE A 84 -4.11 2.05 -2.68
CA ILE A 84 -5.01 0.91 -2.53
C ILE A 84 -4.34 -0.32 -3.15
#